data_AF-A0A484BY25-F1
#
_entry.id   AF-A0A484BY25-F1
#
_cell.length_a   1.000
_cell.length_b   1.000
_cell.length_c   1.000
_cell.angle_alpha   90.00
_cell.angle_beta   90.00
_cell.angle_gamma   90.00
#
_symmetry.space_group_name_H-M   'P 1'
#
loop_
_entity.id
_entity.type
_entity.pdbx_description
1 polymer ?
#
loop_
_entity_poly.entity_id
_entity_poly.type
_entity_poly.pdbx_seq_one_letter_code
_entity_poly.pdbx_strand_id
1 'polypeptide(L)'
;MIILSDSSTERTRKSQRFPVLLEENIVTFVKNELKKIQKVLNPDYPECSESQRDNEDEEQRRSSREAFLKITLHFLRRMKQDELADCLQSSKRISLKI
;
A
#
# COMPACT_ATOMS: atom_id res chain seq x y z
N MET A 1 -35.85 33.44 -6.05
CA MET A 1 -35.66 32.16 -5.33
C MET A 1 -34.35 31.56 -5.84
N ILE A 2 -33.37 31.41 -4.95
CA ILE A 2 -31.95 31.15 -5.29
C ILE A 2 -31.75 29.66 -5.62
N ILE A 3 -31.48 29.32 -6.88
CA ILE A 3 -30.91 28.03 -7.30
C ILE A 3 -29.39 28.22 -7.42
N LEU A 4 -28.71 28.51 -6.30
CA LEU A 4 -27.24 28.51 -6.21
C LEU A 4 -26.72 27.55 -5.13
N SER A 5 -27.62 26.87 -4.42
CA SER A 5 -27.28 26.06 -3.25
C SER A 5 -26.78 24.65 -3.59
N ASP A 6 -27.03 24.16 -4.80
CA ASP A 6 -26.76 22.76 -5.16
C ASP A 6 -25.26 22.51 -5.46
N SER A 7 -24.59 23.46 -6.14
CA SER A 7 -23.18 23.28 -6.53
C SER A 7 -22.17 23.44 -5.38
N SER A 8 -22.49 24.23 -4.35
CA SER A 8 -21.64 24.44 -3.17
C SER A 8 -21.75 23.29 -2.16
N THR A 9 -22.91 22.65 -2.06
CA THR A 9 -23.14 21.51 -1.15
C THR A 9 -22.60 20.19 -1.71
N GLU A 10 -22.64 19.96 -3.03
CA GLU A 10 -21.97 18.79 -3.64
C GLU A 10 -20.44 18.88 -3.56
N ARG A 11 -19.88 20.08 -3.75
CA ARG A 11 -18.43 20.29 -3.71
C ARG A 11 -17.86 20.08 -2.31
N THR A 12 -18.58 20.53 -1.28
CA THR A 12 -18.22 20.29 0.13
C THR A 12 -18.39 18.81 0.52
N ARG A 13 -19.43 18.11 0.06
CA ARG A 13 -19.58 16.65 0.28
C ARG A 13 -18.47 15.83 -0.40
N LYS A 14 -18.10 16.14 -1.65
CA LYS A 14 -16.98 15.47 -2.34
C LYS A 14 -15.65 15.74 -1.63
N SER A 15 -15.44 16.97 -1.16
CA SER A 15 -14.22 17.37 -0.45
C SER A 15 -14.05 16.70 0.92
N GLN A 16 -15.15 16.35 1.61
CA GLN A 16 -15.08 15.60 2.88
C GLN A 16 -14.90 14.09 2.67
N ARG A 17 -15.39 13.56 1.54
CA ARG A 17 -15.32 12.12 1.25
C ARG A 17 -13.97 11.71 0.64
N PHE A 18 -13.26 12.62 -0.01
CA PHE A 18 -11.94 12.36 -0.61
C PHE A 18 -10.88 11.91 0.42
N PRO A 19 -10.66 12.60 1.56
CA PRO A 19 -9.66 12.17 2.54
C PRO A 19 -9.98 10.80 3.14
N VAL A 20 -11.25 10.54 3.46
CA VAL A 20 -11.70 9.28 4.07
C VAL A 20 -11.48 8.10 3.11
N LEU A 21 -11.92 8.24 1.85
CA LEU A 21 -11.74 7.18 0.84
C LEU A 21 -10.26 6.95 0.51
N LEU A 22 -9.47 8.02 0.44
CA LEU A 22 -8.03 7.91 0.18
C LEU A 22 -7.33 7.19 1.35
N GLU A 23 -7.66 7.54 2.59
CA GLU A 23 -7.14 6.88 3.78
C GLU A 23 -7.50 5.38 3.79
N GLU A 24 -8.76 5.03 3.55
CA GLU A 24 -9.22 3.63 3.45
C GLU A 24 -8.45 2.83 2.39
N ASN A 25 -8.23 3.43 1.21
CA ASN A 25 -7.47 2.81 0.13
C ASN A 25 -5.99 2.63 0.50
N ILE A 26 -5.36 3.64 1.09
CA ILE A 26 -3.96 3.56 1.54
C ILE A 26 -3.81 2.51 2.64
N VAL A 27 -4.69 2.50 3.65
CA VAL A 27 -4.66 1.53 4.75
C VAL A 27 -4.80 0.11 4.21
N THR A 28 -5.71 -0.11 3.25
CA THR A 28 -5.89 -1.41 2.59
C THR A 28 -4.63 -1.81 1.82
N PHE A 29 -4.06 -0.91 1.01
CA PHE A 29 -2.82 -1.16 0.30
C PHE A 29 -1.66 -1.52 1.24
N VAL A 30 -1.47 -0.73 2.31
CA VAL A 30 -0.42 -0.97 3.31
C VAL A 30 -0.60 -2.32 3.98
N LYS A 31 -1.81 -2.67 4.41
CA LYS A 31 -2.10 -4.00 5.01
C LYS A 31 -1.75 -5.14 4.04
N ASN A 32 -2.14 -5.01 2.78
CA ASN A 32 -1.90 -6.03 1.76
C ASN A 32 -0.40 -6.21 1.49
N GLU A 33 0.35 -5.12 1.35
CA GLU A 33 1.79 -5.20 1.09
C GLU A 33 2.58 -5.69 2.32
N LEU A 34 2.18 -5.32 3.54
CA LEU A 34 2.78 -5.86 4.77
C LEU A 34 2.57 -7.38 4.89
N LYS A 35 1.37 -7.88 4.57
CA LYS A 35 1.11 -9.33 4.53
C LYS A 35 2.03 -10.05 3.54
N LYS A 36 2.29 -9.46 2.37
CA LYS A 36 3.23 -10.02 1.38
C LYS A 36 4.66 -10.06 1.93
N ILE A 37 5.10 -9.00 2.61
CA ILE A 37 6.41 -8.95 3.25
C ILE A 37 6.52 -10.05 4.33
N GLN A 38 5.49 -10.24 5.15
CA GLN A 38 5.46 -11.32 6.14
C GLN A 38 5.63 -12.70 5.48
N LYS A 39 4.95 -12.96 4.36
CA LYS A 39 5.12 -14.22 3.59
C LYS A 39 6.54 -14.40 3.07
N VAL A 40 7.19 -13.34 2.60
CA VAL A 40 8.59 -13.38 2.13
C VAL A 40 9.55 -13.72 3.27
N LEU A 41 9.25 -13.25 4.49
CA LEU A 41 10.08 -13.46 5.67
C LEU A 41 9.76 -14.77 6.41
N ASN A 42 8.52 -15.24 6.33
CA ASN A 42 8.03 -16.46 6.94
C ASN A 42 7.08 -17.19 5.97
N PRO A 43 7.61 -18.11 5.15
CA PRO A 43 6.83 -18.87 4.18
C PRO A 43 5.70 -19.72 4.78
N ASP A 44 5.82 -20.09 6.06
CA ASP A 44 4.84 -20.92 6.77
C ASP A 44 3.67 -20.10 7.38
N TYR A 45 3.62 -18.79 7.12
CA TYR A 45 2.56 -17.93 7.64
C TYR A 45 1.19 -18.26 7.02
N PRO A 46 0.14 -18.53 7.83
CA PRO A 46 -1.14 -18.99 7.33
C PRO A 46 -1.80 -17.98 6.39
N GLU A 47 -2.41 -18.49 5.32
CA GLU A 47 -3.00 -17.66 4.28
C GLU A 47 -4.31 -17.02 4.76
N CYS A 48 -4.37 -15.69 4.73
CA CYS A 48 -5.63 -14.95 4.75
C CYS A 48 -5.95 -14.56 3.31
N SER A 49 -7.03 -15.13 2.76
CA SER A 49 -7.48 -14.95 1.39
C SER A 49 -7.93 -13.51 1.15
N GLU A 50 -7.07 -12.66 0.59
CA GLU A 50 -7.45 -11.36 0.04
C GLU A 50 -7.19 -11.35 -1.46
N SER A 51 -8.05 -12.06 -2.18
CA SER A 51 -8.14 -11.99 -3.62
C SER A 51 -9.14 -10.91 -4.01
N GLN A 52 -8.67 -9.69 -4.22
CA GLN A 52 -9.32 -8.81 -5.19
C GLN A 52 -8.26 -7.92 -5.83
N ARG A 53 -7.91 -8.26 -7.07
CA ARG A 53 -7.13 -7.39 -7.94
C ARG A 53 -8.11 -6.36 -8.48
N ASP A 54 -8.08 -5.18 -7.88
CA ASP A 54 -8.61 -3.99 -8.52
C ASP A 54 -7.87 -3.75 -9.83
N ASN A 55 -8.66 -3.30 -10.81
CA ASN A 55 -8.40 -2.97 -12.21
C ASN A 55 -7.33 -1.88 -12.44
N GLU A 56 -6.28 -1.83 -11.61
CA GLU A 56 -5.17 -0.89 -11.74
C GLU A 56 -4.15 -1.40 -12.76
N ASP A 57 -3.62 -0.48 -13.57
CA ASP A 57 -2.50 -0.72 -14.48
C ASP A 57 -1.33 -1.37 -13.74
N GLU A 58 -0.87 -2.52 -14.26
CA GLU A 58 0.19 -3.34 -13.66
C GLU A 58 1.48 -2.54 -13.44
N GLU A 59 1.78 -1.54 -14.28
CA GLU A 59 2.96 -0.69 -14.12
C GLU A 59 2.83 0.26 -12.91
N GLN A 60 1.68 0.91 -12.75
CA GLN A 60 1.40 1.76 -11.59
C GLN A 60 1.39 0.93 -10.29
N ARG A 61 0.88 -0.31 -10.35
CA ARG A 61 0.94 -1.23 -9.21
C ARG A 61 2.39 -1.57 -8.85
N ARG A 62 3.26 -1.84 -9.83
CA ARG A 62 4.67 -2.18 -9.58
C ARG A 62 5.43 -1.02 -8.97
N SER A 63 5.29 0.20 -9.51
CA SER A 63 5.96 1.39 -8.99
C SER A 63 5.53 1.70 -7.55
N SER A 64 4.23 1.60 -7.24
CA SER A 64 3.70 1.76 -5.89
C SER A 64 4.28 0.75 -4.90
N ARG A 65 4.39 -0.53 -5.30
CA ARG A 65 5.01 -1.58 -4.47
C ARG A 65 6.50 -1.32 -4.21
N GLU A 66 7.23 -0.87 -5.24
CA GLU A 66 8.64 -0.53 -5.07
C GLU A 66 8.82 0.67 -4.13
N ALA A 67 8.00 1.71 -4.26
CA ALA A 67 8.02 2.86 -3.37
C ALA A 67 7.69 2.45 -1.92
N PHE A 68 6.65 1.63 -1.73
CA PHE A 68 6.28 1.10 -0.43
C PHE A 68 7.43 0.31 0.22
N LEU A 69 8.10 -0.55 -0.54
CA LEU A 69 9.26 -1.30 -0.03
C LEU A 69 10.40 -0.37 0.40
N LYS A 70 10.70 0.70 -0.34
CA LYS A 70 11.72 1.69 0.06
C LYS A 70 11.36 2.36 1.38
N ILE A 71 10.09 2.72 1.56
CA ILE A 71 9.57 3.31 2.80
C ILE A 71 9.70 2.31 3.96
N THR A 72 9.31 1.05 3.76
CA THR A 72 9.44 -0.01 4.76
C THR A 72 10.89 -0.22 5.20
N LEU A 73 11.83 -0.31 4.25
CA LEU A 73 13.25 -0.43 4.56
C LEU A 73 13.79 0.78 5.35
N HIS A 74 13.33 1.98 5.00
CA HIS A 74 13.69 3.18 5.75
C HIS A 74 13.23 3.10 7.21
N PHE A 75 11.97 2.70 7.46
CA PHE A 75 11.46 2.53 8.81
C PHE A 75 12.18 1.45 9.60
N LEU A 76 12.44 0.29 8.99
CA LEU A 76 13.19 -0.79 9.65
C LEU A 76 14.58 -0.31 10.14
N ARG A 77 15.32 0.39 9.29
CA ARG A 77 16.63 0.97 9.66
C ARG A 77 16.50 2.04 10.75
N ARG A 78 15.51 2.93 10.63
CA ARG A 78 15.22 3.93 11.68
C ARG A 78 14.87 3.28 13.03
N MET A 79 14.25 2.10 13.00
CA MET A 79 13.92 1.28 14.17
C MET A 79 15.08 0.38 14.66
N LYS A 80 16.27 0.47 14.04
CA LYS A 80 17.44 -0.40 14.32
C LYS A 80 17.18 -1.89 14.07
N GLN A 81 16.32 -2.19 13.09
CA GLN A 81 16.02 -3.54 12.61
C GLN A 81 16.81 -3.80 11.31
N ASP A 82 18.13 -3.62 11.36
CA ASP A 82 18.99 -3.65 10.17
C ASP A 82 19.04 -5.04 9.52
N GLU A 83 19.16 -6.10 10.32
CA GLU A 83 19.13 -7.49 9.83
C GLU A 83 17.83 -7.79 9.06
N LEU A 84 16.70 -7.32 9.58
CA LEU A 84 15.40 -7.50 8.92
C LEU A 84 15.30 -6.72 7.61
N ALA A 85 15.84 -5.51 7.58
CA ALA A 85 15.92 -4.69 6.36
C ALA A 85 16.78 -5.37 5.30
N ASP A 86 17.92 -5.94 5.69
CA ASP A 86 18.84 -6.61 4.78
C ASP A 86 18.27 -7.93 4.24
N CYS A 87 17.64 -8.74 5.10
CA CYS A 87 16.88 -9.92 4.70
C CYS A 87 15.83 -9.56 3.65
N LEU A 88 14.99 -8.56 3.93
CA LEU A 88 13.93 -8.13 3.03
C LEU A 88 14.47 -7.57 1.69
N GLN A 89 15.57 -6.81 1.74
CA GLN A 89 16.22 -6.27 0.55
C GLN A 89 16.86 -7.37 -0.31
N SER A 90 17.41 -8.42 0.31
CA SER A 90 18.00 -9.57 -0.38
C SER A 90 16.95 -10.42 -1.11
N SER A 91 15.78 -10.62 -0.52
CA SER A 91 14.67 -11.36 -1.15
C SER A 91 14.19 -10.69 -2.45
N LYS A 92 14.17 -9.35 -2.53
CA LYS A 92 13.88 -8.63 -3.79
C LYS A 92 14.89 -8.98 -4.90
N ARG A 93 16.18 -9.11 -4.56
CA ARG A 93 17.24 -9.40 -5.54
C ARG A 93 17.13 -10.83 -6.09
N ILE A 94 16.57 -11.76 -5.32
CA ILE A 94 16.33 -13.13 -5.76
C ILE A 94 15.16 -13.16 -6.76
N SER A 95 14.06 -12.45 -6.48
CA SER A 95 12.89 -12.39 -7.38
C SER A 95 13.10 -11.63 -8.70
N LEU A 96 14.23 -10.94 -8.89
CA LEU A 96 14.57 -10.22 -10.14
C LEU A 96 15.63 -10.95 -10.99
N LYS A 97 16.14 -12.08 -10.53
CA LYS A 97 17.18 -12.87 -11.21
C LYS A 97 16.66 -14.18 -11.83
N ILE A 98 15.36 -14.44 -11.70
CA ILE A 98 14.64 -15.59 -12.27
C ILE A 98 13.66 -15.01 -13.28
#